data_AF-A0A6L0XM12-F1
#
_entry.id   AF-A0A6L0XM12-F1
#
_cell.length_a   1.000
_cell.length_b   1.000
_cell.length_c   1.000
_cell.angle_alpha   90.00
_cell.angle_beta   90.00
_cell.angle_gamma   90.00
#
_symmetry.space_group_name_H-M   'P 1'
#
loop_
_entity.id
_entity.type
_entity.pdbx_description
1 polymer ?
#
loop_
_entity_poly.entity_id
_entity_poly.type
_entity_poly.pdbx_seq_one_letter_code
_entity_poly.pdbx_strand_id
1 'polypeptide(L)'
;MPRELRYCRPRRDPDESLLAYLSTKFTYLAETQWRQHIAAGDISVNGETLTDGSYVLRQGDMLRFAPPRSFEPPVDSKHIEVLYEDSTLMVVTKNGNLPVAEGGRYCENTLVEVLRRRGAAAFYTASTRTSFAATHEDTEKVSDTLTHAGKIAEASVRAEGSTAMDACGKGAEIATSSPSRRRLEDGLHMTSAAGSAPCASVPLSGTPTVQQRSPLDLFTVQRLDKETSGVVVLAKNSFSARTLASRLEAQTKGCTDAVESRLRERGHAVALSSDTFDELVRLKAQSVHKTYTAVLRGAAPEDHTFVVVNYMDCMAKHPTHSWEAQHTQLKKLKMCCEPMKEMLFSHAAASLPKPPKEQQMRWGKLAVTRIRVLASNRKLGLTCVQVELLTGRSHQIRLHCAAVGYPVLGDKLYTTTTPGREGGATAVSDAVYLERVRREDDPFLPIEDDVSGAGGTSRNGKMWCRRHLLHATRITFAHPDISPARLMTFMASPVPFFTADVRFECEEDSSLFSQWLTRAVSRPLERAETSQN
;
A
#
# COMPACT_ATOMS: atom_id res chain seq x y z
N MET A 1 -8.41 10.62 -18.78
CA MET A 1 -7.50 10.82 -19.93
C MET A 1 -7.41 9.51 -20.70
N PRO A 2 -7.23 9.58 -22.02
CA PRO A 2 -6.98 8.43 -22.89
C PRO A 2 -5.78 7.60 -22.40
N ARG A 3 -5.88 6.28 -22.50
CA ARG A 3 -4.73 5.38 -22.42
C ARG A 3 -4.18 5.14 -23.79
N GLU A 4 -2.88 5.25 -23.94
CA GLU A 4 -2.21 4.92 -25.19
C GLU A 4 -1.26 3.75 -24.98
N LEU A 5 -1.31 2.79 -25.89
CA LEU A 5 -0.42 1.65 -25.88
C LEU A 5 0.01 1.34 -27.30
N ARG A 6 1.28 0.99 -27.44
CA ARG A 6 1.78 0.42 -28.68
C ARG A 6 1.55 -1.08 -28.66
N TYR A 7 0.83 -1.59 -29.64
CA TYR A 7 0.63 -3.01 -29.81
C TYR A 7 1.92 -3.67 -30.28
N CYS A 8 2.32 -4.70 -29.54
CA CYS A 8 3.47 -5.53 -29.82
C CYS A 8 3.06 -6.97 -29.58
N ARG A 9 3.30 -7.83 -30.57
CA ARG A 9 3.06 -9.27 -30.49
C ARG A 9 4.36 -10.04 -30.82
N PRO A 10 4.72 -11.10 -30.09
CA PRO A 10 5.77 -12.01 -30.50
C PRO A 10 5.51 -12.55 -31.91
N ARG A 11 6.54 -12.62 -32.76
CA ARG A 11 6.40 -13.06 -34.17
C ARG A 11 5.80 -14.45 -34.35
N ARG A 12 5.90 -15.32 -33.33
CA ARG A 12 5.38 -16.69 -33.34
C ARG A 12 3.88 -16.78 -33.04
N ASP A 13 3.31 -15.74 -32.43
CA ASP A 13 1.91 -15.75 -32.03
C ASP A 13 1.05 -15.34 -33.24
N PRO A 14 -0.14 -15.95 -33.42
CA PRO A 14 -0.99 -15.72 -34.57
C PRO A 14 -1.56 -14.29 -34.60
N ASP A 15 -2.09 -13.90 -35.76
CA ASP A 15 -2.88 -12.68 -35.86
C ASP A 15 -4.09 -12.68 -34.92
N GLU A 16 -4.35 -11.55 -34.29
CA GLU A 16 -5.46 -11.36 -33.36
C GLU A 16 -6.20 -10.06 -33.69
N SER A 17 -7.52 -10.08 -33.48
CA SER A 17 -8.36 -8.90 -33.64
C SER A 17 -8.23 -7.97 -32.44
N LEU A 18 -8.64 -6.70 -32.62
CA LEU A 18 -8.72 -5.72 -31.55
C LEU A 18 -9.47 -6.27 -30.33
N LEU A 19 -10.64 -6.88 -30.56
CA LEU A 19 -11.45 -7.41 -29.46
C LEU A 19 -10.78 -8.59 -28.75
N ALA A 20 -10.17 -9.51 -29.49
CA ALA A 20 -9.47 -10.65 -28.91
C ALA A 20 -8.29 -10.18 -28.04
N TYR A 21 -7.54 -9.22 -28.54
CA TYR A 21 -6.42 -8.61 -27.83
C TYR A 21 -6.86 -7.92 -26.54
N LEU A 22 -7.86 -7.03 -26.61
CA LEU A 22 -8.36 -6.29 -25.44
C LEU A 22 -8.91 -7.23 -24.37
N SER A 23 -9.71 -8.22 -24.78
CA SER A 23 -10.32 -9.19 -23.86
C SER A 23 -9.27 -10.07 -23.18
N THR A 24 -8.21 -10.45 -23.90
CA THR A 24 -7.14 -11.29 -23.37
C THR A 24 -6.19 -10.50 -22.48
N LYS A 25 -5.76 -9.31 -22.91
CA LYS A 25 -4.77 -8.50 -22.21
C LYS A 25 -5.36 -7.79 -20.99
N PHE A 26 -6.59 -7.29 -21.10
CA PHE A 26 -7.22 -6.44 -20.10
C PHE A 26 -8.45 -7.09 -19.48
N THR A 27 -8.20 -7.93 -18.48
CA THR A 27 -9.23 -8.76 -17.82
C THR A 27 -10.06 -8.01 -16.77
N TYR A 28 -9.99 -6.68 -16.72
CA TYR A 28 -10.84 -5.88 -15.84
C TYR A 28 -12.20 -5.54 -16.49
N LEU A 29 -12.39 -5.93 -17.77
CA LEU A 29 -13.66 -5.92 -18.49
C LEU A 29 -13.87 -7.28 -19.16
N ALA A 30 -15.12 -7.72 -19.20
CA ALA A 30 -15.54 -8.86 -20.01
C ALA A 30 -15.55 -8.49 -21.51
N GLU A 31 -15.49 -9.49 -22.39
CA GLU A 31 -15.55 -9.29 -23.85
C GLU A 31 -16.79 -8.48 -24.26
N THR A 32 -17.95 -8.76 -23.66
CA THR A 32 -19.20 -8.03 -23.93
C THR A 32 -19.09 -6.54 -23.61
N GLN A 33 -18.38 -6.18 -22.53
CA GLN A 33 -18.14 -4.79 -22.15
C GLN A 33 -17.12 -4.14 -23.09
N TRP A 34 -16.10 -4.87 -23.55
CA TRP A 34 -15.19 -4.38 -24.58
C TRP A 34 -15.92 -4.08 -25.90
N ARG A 35 -16.83 -4.96 -26.33
CA ARG A 35 -17.69 -4.71 -27.50
C ARG A 35 -18.51 -3.43 -27.35
N GLN A 36 -19.05 -3.17 -26.16
CA GLN A 36 -19.80 -1.94 -25.88
C GLN A 36 -18.93 -0.68 -26.01
N HIS A 37 -17.72 -0.68 -25.43
CA HIS A 37 -16.79 0.45 -25.55
C HIS A 37 -16.33 0.69 -26.99
N ILE A 38 -16.09 -0.37 -27.76
CA ILE A 38 -15.76 -0.26 -29.18
C ILE A 38 -16.95 0.36 -29.95
N ALA A 39 -18.16 -0.18 -29.78
CA ALA A 39 -19.36 0.33 -30.43
C ALA A 39 -19.68 1.79 -30.05
N ALA A 40 -19.33 2.20 -28.83
CA ALA A 40 -19.48 3.57 -28.35
C ALA A 40 -18.42 4.54 -28.91
N GLY A 41 -17.40 4.04 -29.62
CA GLY A 41 -16.32 4.86 -30.18
C GLY A 41 -15.25 5.26 -29.16
N ASP A 42 -15.16 4.58 -28.03
CA ASP A 42 -14.16 4.87 -26.97
C ASP A 42 -12.75 4.41 -27.36
N ILE A 43 -12.58 3.70 -28.48
CA ILE A 43 -11.31 3.10 -28.91
C ILE A 43 -10.93 3.57 -30.30
N SER A 44 -9.68 4.00 -30.47
CA SER A 44 -9.09 4.34 -31.76
C SER A 44 -7.76 3.63 -31.98
N VAL A 45 -7.46 3.29 -33.24
CA VAL A 45 -6.19 2.71 -33.67
C VAL A 45 -5.53 3.66 -34.66
N ASN A 46 -4.29 4.07 -34.40
CA ASN A 46 -3.55 5.02 -35.23
C ASN A 46 -4.29 6.35 -35.48
N GLY A 47 -5.15 6.76 -34.52
CA GLY A 47 -5.98 7.96 -34.61
C GLY A 47 -7.36 7.76 -35.22
N GLU A 48 -7.64 6.59 -35.82
CA GLU A 48 -8.95 6.27 -36.38
C GLU A 48 -9.84 5.57 -35.34
N THR A 49 -10.99 6.16 -35.04
CA THR A 49 -11.98 5.54 -34.14
C THR A 49 -12.61 4.32 -34.79
N LEU A 50 -12.58 3.19 -34.07
CA LEU A 50 -13.17 1.94 -34.53
C LEU A 50 -14.50 1.70 -33.82
N THR A 51 -15.50 1.23 -34.57
CA THR A 51 -16.84 0.91 -34.05
C THR A 51 -17.15 -0.59 -34.06
N ASP A 52 -16.23 -1.40 -34.62
CA ASP A 52 -16.26 -2.84 -34.58
C ASP A 52 -14.92 -3.42 -34.09
N GLY A 53 -14.99 -4.61 -33.49
CA GLY A 53 -13.82 -5.26 -32.90
C GLY A 53 -13.05 -6.18 -33.85
N SER A 54 -13.39 -6.20 -35.14
CA SER A 54 -12.86 -7.16 -36.13
C SER A 54 -11.53 -6.73 -36.73
N TYR A 55 -11.13 -5.46 -36.56
CA TYR A 55 -9.84 -4.94 -37.02
C TYR A 55 -8.69 -5.84 -36.54
N VAL A 56 -7.88 -6.32 -37.48
CA VAL A 56 -6.72 -7.18 -37.20
C VAL A 56 -5.51 -6.30 -36.87
N LEU A 57 -5.01 -6.41 -35.64
CA LEU A 57 -3.94 -5.56 -35.14
C LEU A 57 -2.60 -5.85 -35.82
N ARG A 58 -1.91 -4.79 -36.25
CA ARG A 58 -0.58 -4.86 -36.88
C ARG A 58 0.50 -4.43 -35.91
N GLN A 59 1.67 -5.05 -36.02
CA GLN A 59 2.82 -4.75 -35.16
C GLN A 59 3.12 -3.24 -35.16
N GLY A 60 3.12 -2.64 -33.97
CA GLY A 60 3.41 -1.23 -33.78
C GLY A 60 2.18 -0.31 -33.81
N ASP A 61 0.98 -0.82 -34.06
CA ASP A 61 -0.27 -0.05 -34.00
C ASP A 61 -0.40 0.69 -32.66
N MET A 62 -0.83 1.95 -32.73
CA MET A 62 -1.07 2.79 -31.56
C MET A 62 -2.54 2.72 -31.19
N LEU A 63 -2.86 1.95 -30.14
CA LEU A 63 -4.20 1.88 -29.61
C LEU A 63 -4.39 2.99 -28.58
N ARG A 64 -5.56 3.62 -28.62
CA ARG A 64 -5.98 4.62 -27.65
C ARG A 64 -7.36 4.25 -27.12
N PHE A 65 -7.50 4.18 -25.80
CA PHE A 65 -8.76 3.92 -25.09
C PHE A 65 -9.13 5.12 -24.24
N ALA A 66 -10.26 5.77 -24.55
CA ALA A 66 -10.72 6.99 -23.91
C ALA A 66 -12.16 6.82 -23.37
N PRO A 67 -12.36 6.01 -22.31
CA PRO A 67 -13.69 5.78 -21.76
C PRO A 67 -14.28 7.04 -21.10
N PRO A 68 -15.60 7.07 -20.89
CA PRO A 68 -16.25 8.14 -20.13
C PRO A 68 -15.72 8.22 -18.69
N ARG A 69 -15.78 9.41 -18.09
CA ARG A 69 -15.27 9.66 -16.73
C ARG A 69 -15.86 8.77 -15.65
N SER A 70 -17.13 8.40 -15.79
CA SER A 70 -17.85 7.50 -14.89
C SER A 70 -17.30 6.08 -14.88
N PHE A 71 -16.45 5.71 -15.84
CA PHE A 71 -15.81 4.40 -15.89
C PHE A 71 -14.85 4.17 -14.73
N GLU A 72 -14.10 5.21 -14.32
CA GLU A 72 -13.16 5.10 -13.22
C GLU A 72 -13.91 5.04 -11.89
N PRO A 73 -13.77 3.97 -11.09
CA PRO A 73 -14.43 3.91 -9.80
C PRO A 73 -13.96 5.04 -8.87
N PRO A 74 -14.82 5.52 -7.97
CA PRO A 74 -14.44 6.58 -7.02
C PRO A 74 -13.35 6.10 -6.07
N VAL A 75 -12.46 7.03 -5.71
CA VAL A 75 -11.38 6.81 -4.74
C VAL A 75 -11.51 7.77 -3.58
N ASP A 76 -10.94 7.38 -2.44
CA ASP A 76 -10.83 8.29 -1.31
C ASP A 76 -9.60 9.19 -1.51
N SER A 77 -9.75 10.48 -1.25
CA SER A 77 -8.63 11.44 -1.27
C SER A 77 -8.36 12.07 0.10
N LYS A 78 -9.09 11.64 1.14
CA LYS A 78 -8.84 12.02 2.54
C LYS A 78 -7.64 11.25 3.09
N HIS A 79 -6.97 11.78 4.11
CA HIS A 79 -5.82 11.13 4.75
C HIS A 79 -4.67 10.81 3.78
N ILE A 80 -4.48 11.66 2.77
CA ILE A 80 -3.25 11.75 1.99
C ILE A 80 -2.41 12.85 2.62
N GLU A 81 -1.18 12.54 3.01
CA GLU A 81 -0.28 13.49 3.67
C GLU A 81 1.12 13.35 3.09
N VAL A 82 1.73 14.46 2.67
CA VAL A 82 3.14 14.48 2.29
C VAL A 82 3.95 14.56 3.58
N LEU A 83 4.71 13.51 3.89
CA LEU A 83 5.61 13.47 5.05
C LEU A 83 6.90 14.23 4.77
N TYR A 84 7.42 14.09 3.56
CA TYR A 84 8.68 14.68 3.15
C TYR A 84 8.71 14.97 1.65
N GLU A 85 9.33 16.09 1.28
CA GLU A 85 9.59 16.42 -0.12
C GLU A 85 10.91 17.18 -0.30
N ASP A 86 11.68 16.80 -1.30
CA ASP A 86 12.86 17.52 -1.76
C ASP A 86 12.86 17.66 -3.29
N SER A 87 14.01 17.96 -3.90
CA SER A 87 14.15 18.09 -5.36
C SER A 87 14.04 16.75 -6.12
N THR A 88 14.21 15.62 -5.44
CA THR A 88 14.42 14.28 -6.01
C THR A 88 13.35 13.26 -5.59
N LEU A 89 12.77 13.42 -4.40
CA LEU A 89 11.85 12.48 -3.77
C LEU A 89 10.65 13.17 -3.13
N MET A 90 9.61 12.36 -2.95
CA MET A 90 8.43 12.67 -2.16
C MET A 90 8.00 11.42 -1.39
N VAL A 91 7.79 11.57 -0.08
CA VAL A 91 7.28 10.51 0.79
C VAL A 91 5.89 10.89 1.25
N VAL A 92 4.92 10.01 1.02
CA VAL A 92 3.50 10.30 1.19
C VAL A 92 2.85 9.15 1.96
N THR A 93 1.98 9.48 2.92
CA THR A 93 1.04 8.52 3.49
C THR A 93 -0.17 8.44 2.58
N LYS A 94 -0.49 7.25 2.07
CA LYS A 94 -1.73 7.02 1.31
C LYS A 94 -2.79 6.36 2.18
N ASN A 95 -4.06 6.68 1.89
CA ASN A 95 -5.19 5.98 2.49
C ASN A 95 -5.43 4.58 1.86
N GLY A 96 -6.42 3.87 2.40
CA GLY A 96 -7.01 2.72 1.71
C GLY A 96 -7.99 3.21 0.63
N ASN A 97 -8.19 2.45 -0.45
CA ASN A 97 -9.02 2.78 -1.63
C ASN A 97 -8.42 3.86 -2.53
N LEU A 98 -7.10 3.78 -2.74
CA LEU A 98 -6.38 4.60 -3.70
C LEU A 98 -5.23 3.79 -4.31
N PRO A 99 -5.32 3.41 -5.60
CA PRO A 99 -4.19 2.84 -6.33
C PRO A 99 -3.03 3.84 -6.36
N VAL A 100 -1.79 3.37 -6.29
CA VAL A 100 -0.62 4.27 -6.31
C VAL A 100 -0.45 4.91 -7.70
N ALA A 101 -0.57 4.12 -8.76
CA ALA A 101 -0.43 4.55 -10.15
C ALA A 101 -1.44 3.82 -11.03
N GLU A 102 -1.45 4.18 -12.32
CA GLU A 102 -2.36 3.62 -13.32
C GLU A 102 -2.36 2.08 -13.34
N GLY A 103 -3.55 1.52 -13.44
CA GLY A 103 -3.74 0.08 -13.58
C GLY A 103 -5.21 -0.32 -13.54
N GLY A 104 -5.57 -1.39 -14.25
CA GLY A 104 -6.95 -1.90 -14.28
C GLY A 104 -7.92 -0.84 -14.80
N ARG A 105 -8.96 -0.49 -14.05
CA ARG A 105 -9.90 0.60 -14.41
C ARG A 105 -9.46 2.01 -13.97
N TYR A 106 -8.30 2.15 -13.32
CA TYR A 106 -7.86 3.42 -12.73
C TYR A 106 -6.77 4.06 -13.59
N CYS A 107 -7.00 5.29 -14.04
CA CYS A 107 -5.99 6.14 -14.70
C CYS A 107 -5.74 7.37 -13.84
N GLU A 108 -6.77 8.18 -13.65
CA GLU A 108 -6.69 9.45 -12.91
C GLU A 108 -7.06 9.34 -11.44
N ASN A 109 -7.85 8.33 -11.07
CA ASN A 109 -8.16 8.04 -9.68
C ASN A 109 -7.03 7.22 -9.05
N THR A 110 -5.83 7.81 -9.01
CA THR A 110 -4.60 7.22 -8.47
C THR A 110 -3.84 8.26 -7.64
N LEU A 111 -2.99 7.83 -6.70
CA LEU A 111 -2.21 8.73 -5.85
C LEU A 111 -1.37 9.70 -6.68
N VAL A 112 -0.65 9.17 -7.67
CA VAL A 112 0.18 9.98 -8.58
C VAL A 112 -0.63 11.05 -9.28
N GLU A 113 -1.79 10.72 -9.85
CA GLU A 113 -2.63 11.68 -10.57
C GLU A 113 -3.39 12.64 -9.66
N VAL A 114 -3.73 12.23 -8.44
CA VAL A 114 -4.29 13.12 -7.42
C VAL A 114 -3.25 14.16 -6.98
N LEU A 115 -2.00 13.73 -6.73
CA LEU A 115 -0.89 14.63 -6.40
C LEU A 115 -0.54 15.58 -7.56
N ARG A 116 -0.54 15.09 -8.80
CA ARG A 116 -0.32 15.92 -9.99
C ARG A 116 -1.40 16.98 -10.16
N ARG A 117 -2.68 16.58 -10.13
CA ARG A 117 -3.80 17.50 -10.39
C ARG A 117 -3.98 18.55 -9.30
N ARG A 118 -3.83 18.18 -8.02
CA ARG A 118 -4.02 19.10 -6.90
C ARG A 118 -2.73 19.83 -6.48
N GLY A 119 -1.57 19.32 -6.89
CA GLY A 119 -0.26 19.75 -6.42
C GLY A 119 0.07 19.18 -5.04
N ALA A 120 1.34 18.86 -4.79
CA ALA A 120 1.80 18.27 -3.53
C ALA A 120 1.51 19.15 -2.31
N ALA A 121 1.62 20.48 -2.46
CA ALA A 121 1.38 21.45 -1.40
C ALA A 121 -0.04 21.39 -0.81
N ALA A 122 -1.03 20.90 -1.56
CA ALA A 122 -2.39 20.70 -1.06
C ALA A 122 -2.49 19.61 0.03
N PHE A 123 -1.43 18.81 0.20
CA PHE A 123 -1.34 17.70 1.14
C PHE A 123 -0.24 17.90 2.18
N TYR A 124 0.28 19.13 2.29
CA TYR A 124 1.23 19.47 3.33
C TYR A 124 0.50 19.64 4.67
N THR A 125 1.18 19.25 5.73
CA THR A 125 0.75 19.35 7.12
C THR A 125 1.81 20.12 7.90
N ALA A 126 1.53 20.47 9.16
CA ALA A 126 2.54 21.08 10.04
C ALA A 126 3.77 20.18 10.26
N SER A 127 3.62 18.86 10.10
CA SER A 127 4.71 17.88 10.19
C SER A 127 5.46 17.64 8.88
N THR A 128 4.99 18.19 7.76
CA THR A 128 5.66 18.00 6.47
C THR A 128 7.03 18.65 6.48
N ARG A 129 8.06 17.87 6.16
CA ARG A 129 9.44 18.35 6.06
C ARG A 129 9.81 18.59 4.61
N THR A 130 10.26 19.80 4.30
CA THR A 130 10.75 20.14 2.97
C THR A 130 12.21 20.54 3.02
N SER A 131 13.04 19.96 2.16
CA SER A 131 14.44 20.39 2.00
C SER A 131 14.65 20.93 0.59
N PHE A 132 14.23 22.17 0.35
CA PHE A 132 14.41 22.86 -0.93
C PHE A 132 15.67 23.75 -0.99
N ALA A 133 16.41 23.85 0.12
CA ALA A 133 17.77 24.38 0.19
C ALA A 133 18.41 23.83 1.47
N ALA A 134 19.53 23.12 1.38
CA ALA A 134 20.19 22.58 2.56
C ALA A 134 21.29 23.53 3.04
N THR A 135 21.02 24.31 4.09
CA THR A 135 22.06 24.67 5.05
C THR A 135 22.23 23.51 6.03
N HIS A 136 23.48 23.22 6.37
CA HIS A 136 23.96 21.99 7.00
C HIS A 136 23.35 21.64 8.37
N GLU A 137 22.60 22.53 9.01
CA GLU A 137 22.17 22.40 10.41
C GLU A 137 20.74 21.83 10.62
N ASP A 138 19.84 21.87 9.62
CA ASP A 138 18.42 21.51 9.85
C ASP A 138 18.13 20.01 9.85
N THR A 139 19.13 19.17 9.54
CA THR A 139 18.88 17.76 9.25
C THR A 139 19.24 16.79 10.36
N GLU A 140 20.00 17.16 11.40
CA GLU A 140 20.25 16.25 12.55
C GLU A 140 18.98 15.93 13.36
N LYS A 141 17.92 16.76 13.28
CA LYS A 141 16.65 16.54 13.99
C LYS A 141 15.71 15.51 13.37
N VAL A 142 16.09 14.85 12.27
CA VAL A 142 15.24 13.88 11.54
C VAL A 142 15.21 12.49 12.21
N SER A 143 16.02 12.22 13.24
CA SER A 143 16.01 10.94 13.96
C SER A 143 15.06 10.87 15.18
N ASP A 144 14.69 12.01 15.79
CA ASP A 144 14.20 11.98 17.20
C ASP A 144 12.76 12.48 17.43
N THR A 145 12.00 12.92 16.41
CA THR A 145 10.67 13.55 16.65
C THR A 145 9.54 13.15 15.70
N LEU A 146 9.39 11.86 15.40
CA LEU A 146 8.17 11.33 14.77
C LEU A 146 7.45 10.33 15.70
N THR A 147 7.02 10.85 16.85
CA THR A 147 6.01 10.24 17.74
C THR A 147 4.79 11.17 17.81
N HIS A 148 3.72 10.80 17.11
CA HIS A 148 2.36 11.19 17.50
C HIS A 148 1.43 10.04 17.07
N ALA A 149 0.62 9.42 17.93
CA ALA A 149 -0.01 9.92 19.16
C ALA A 149 0.15 8.95 20.36
N GLY A 150 0.23 9.53 21.56
CA GLY A 150 0.17 8.84 22.86
C GLY A 150 1.06 9.52 23.90
N LYS A 151 0.49 10.37 24.77
CA LYS A 151 1.19 10.99 25.90
C LYS A 151 1.92 9.94 26.74
N ILE A 152 3.22 10.11 26.98
CA ILE A 152 3.95 9.48 28.09
C ILE A 152 4.86 10.53 28.72
N ALA A 153 4.84 10.57 30.05
CA ALA A 153 5.47 11.55 30.93
C ALA A 153 7.00 11.54 30.86
N GLU A 154 7.60 12.71 31.07
CA GLU A 154 9.04 12.92 31.19
C GLU A 154 9.58 12.20 32.44
N ALA A 155 10.56 11.34 32.24
CA ALA A 155 11.46 10.88 33.30
C ALA A 155 12.67 11.82 33.32
N SER A 156 12.76 12.60 34.40
CA SER A 156 13.82 13.54 34.74
C SER A 156 15.21 12.91 34.76
N VAL A 157 16.19 13.57 34.13
CA VAL A 157 17.61 13.40 34.46
C VAL A 157 18.08 14.66 35.19
N ARG A 158 18.64 14.43 36.38
CA ARG A 158 19.28 15.41 37.27
C ARG A 158 20.49 16.04 36.60
N ALA A 159 20.64 17.35 36.78
CA ALA A 159 21.94 18.02 36.88
C ALA A 159 21.80 19.21 37.84
N GLU A 160 22.90 19.52 38.52
CA GLU A 160 22.97 20.15 39.83
C GLU A 160 22.83 21.69 39.81
N GLY A 161 22.10 22.18 40.82
CA GLY A 161 22.45 23.32 41.69
C GLY A 161 23.03 24.62 41.12
N SER A 162 22.26 25.71 41.19
CA SER A 162 22.73 26.99 41.75
C SER A 162 21.59 28.00 41.99
N THR A 163 21.46 28.39 43.26
CA THR A 163 20.97 29.67 43.85
C THR A 163 19.57 30.22 43.55
N ALA A 164 18.80 30.32 44.64
CA ALA A 164 17.51 30.99 44.79
C ALA A 164 17.62 32.53 44.88
N MET A 165 16.56 33.24 44.47
CA MET A 165 15.81 34.19 45.32
C MET A 165 14.55 34.75 44.63
N ASP A 166 13.43 34.54 45.31
CA ASP A 166 12.31 35.45 45.64
C ASP A 166 11.35 36.14 44.63
N ALA A 167 10.08 36.04 45.06
CA ALA A 167 9.01 37.04 45.10
C ALA A 167 7.94 37.11 43.98
N CYS A 168 6.80 36.47 44.27
CA CYS A 168 5.46 37.07 44.49
C CYS A 168 4.97 38.23 43.59
N GLY A 169 3.78 38.08 42.99
CA GLY A 169 2.87 39.22 42.77
C GLY A 169 1.85 39.17 41.62
N LYS A 170 0.62 38.76 41.95
CA LYS A 170 -0.71 39.32 41.57
C LYS A 170 -1.05 39.84 40.13
N GLY A 171 -2.26 39.44 39.70
CA GLY A 171 -3.25 40.24 38.93
C GLY A 171 -3.02 40.29 37.40
N ALA A 172 -4.01 40.35 36.50
CA ALA A 172 -5.41 40.74 36.60
C ALA A 172 -6.21 40.21 35.38
N GLU A 173 -7.54 40.31 35.50
CA GLU A 173 -8.61 39.89 34.58
C GLU A 173 -8.83 40.81 33.35
N ILE A 174 -9.87 40.44 32.57
CA ILE A 174 -10.75 41.21 31.65
C ILE A 174 -10.39 41.03 30.17
N ALA A 175 -11.10 40.27 29.31
CA ALA A 175 -12.51 40.16 28.92
C ALA A 175 -12.92 40.99 27.67
N THR A 176 -13.45 40.25 26.69
CA THR A 176 -14.57 40.56 25.78
C THR A 176 -14.45 41.55 24.61
N SER A 177 -14.74 41.00 23.41
CA SER A 177 -15.86 41.34 22.51
C SER A 177 -15.51 41.71 21.06
N SER A 178 -16.16 40.98 20.15
CA SER A 178 -16.40 41.32 18.73
C SER A 178 -17.48 42.42 18.62
N PRO A 179 -17.78 43.03 17.44
CA PRO A 179 -18.69 42.36 16.48
C PRO A 179 -18.66 42.80 14.97
N SER A 180 -19.19 41.90 14.13
CA SER A 180 -20.12 42.04 12.97
C SER A 180 -20.03 43.08 11.81
N ARG A 181 -19.98 42.51 10.59
CA ARG A 181 -20.77 42.70 9.33
C ARG A 181 -21.50 44.03 9.00
N ARG A 182 -21.37 44.49 7.74
CA ARG A 182 -22.48 44.84 6.79
C ARG A 182 -21.98 45.03 5.32
N ARG A 183 -22.91 44.94 4.38
CA ARG A 183 -22.84 44.80 2.90
C ARG A 183 -23.55 46.00 2.22
N LEU A 184 -23.16 46.39 0.99
CA LEU A 184 -23.92 47.03 -0.14
C LEU A 184 -22.86 47.66 -1.10
N GLU A 185 -22.62 47.23 -2.35
CA GLU A 185 -23.32 47.32 -3.66
C GLU A 185 -23.38 48.70 -4.37
N ASP A 186 -23.01 48.65 -5.66
CA ASP A 186 -23.28 49.49 -6.86
C ASP A 186 -22.47 50.76 -7.24
N GLY A 187 -22.10 50.81 -8.54
CA GLY A 187 -21.90 52.06 -9.32
C GLY A 187 -20.81 52.07 -10.42
N LEU A 188 -21.21 51.88 -11.69
CA LEU A 188 -20.43 52.09 -12.94
C LEU A 188 -20.42 53.58 -13.37
N HIS A 189 -19.31 54.09 -13.96
CA HIS A 189 -19.29 54.80 -15.27
C HIS A 189 -17.88 55.30 -15.70
N MET A 190 -17.67 55.26 -17.02
CA MET A 190 -16.51 55.65 -17.85
C MET A 190 -16.32 57.18 -18.03
N THR A 191 -15.09 57.64 -18.33
CA THR A 191 -14.71 58.52 -19.49
C THR A 191 -13.20 58.85 -19.49
N SER A 192 -12.72 59.45 -20.58
CA SER A 192 -11.38 59.37 -21.18
C SER A 192 -10.46 60.59 -21.04
N ALA A 193 -9.15 60.32 -21.28
CA ALA A 193 -8.18 61.08 -22.10
C ALA A 193 -7.16 62.07 -21.45
N ALA A 194 -5.89 61.75 -21.76
CA ALA A 194 -4.72 62.60 -22.11
C ALA A 194 -3.86 63.31 -21.03
N GLY A 195 -2.63 62.78 -20.86
CA GLY A 195 -1.38 63.50 -21.17
C GLY A 195 -0.63 64.24 -20.06
N SER A 196 0.41 63.61 -19.47
CA SER A 196 1.77 64.17 -19.26
C SER A 196 2.58 63.31 -18.28
N ALA A 197 3.81 62.95 -18.65
CA ALA A 197 4.84 62.42 -17.75
C ALA A 197 5.91 63.52 -17.51
N PRO A 198 6.91 63.37 -16.62
CA PRO A 198 7.12 62.33 -15.60
C PRO A 198 7.44 62.89 -14.20
N CYS A 199 7.15 62.14 -13.13
CA CYS A 199 7.97 62.21 -11.93
C CYS A 199 7.91 60.90 -11.16
N ALA A 200 9.08 60.39 -10.79
CA ALA A 200 9.30 59.08 -10.21
C ALA A 200 8.63 58.93 -8.85
N SER A 201 7.80 57.90 -8.70
CA SER A 201 7.54 57.26 -7.40
C SER A 201 7.04 55.84 -7.62
N VAL A 202 7.61 54.94 -6.83
CA VAL A 202 7.48 53.48 -6.83
C VAL A 202 6.03 53.05 -6.61
N PRO A 203 5.45 52.15 -7.44
CA PRO A 203 4.25 51.44 -7.06
C PRO A 203 4.46 49.93 -6.93
N LEU A 204 4.06 49.46 -5.75
CA LEU A 204 3.63 48.10 -5.44
C LEU A 204 2.77 47.52 -6.58
N SER A 205 3.28 46.53 -7.29
CA SER A 205 2.44 45.58 -8.01
C SER A 205 3.12 44.22 -8.05
N GLY A 206 2.40 43.24 -7.54
CA GLY A 206 2.76 41.84 -7.54
C GLY A 206 1.50 41.06 -7.26
N THR A 207 0.54 41.15 -8.18
CA THR A 207 -0.42 40.05 -8.33
C THR A 207 0.40 38.78 -8.45
N PRO A 208 0.15 37.73 -7.64
CA PRO A 208 0.90 36.51 -7.78
C PRO A 208 0.54 35.95 -9.14
N THR A 209 1.45 36.12 -10.10
CA THR A 209 1.45 35.36 -11.34
C THR A 209 1.35 33.91 -10.89
N VAL A 210 0.24 33.26 -11.22
CA VAL A 210 0.13 31.80 -11.11
C VAL A 210 1.19 31.29 -12.05
N GLN A 211 2.40 31.08 -11.52
CA GLN A 211 3.43 30.32 -12.19
C GLN A 211 2.74 28.99 -12.51
N GLN A 212 2.47 28.76 -13.79
CA GLN A 212 2.15 27.43 -14.28
C GLN A 212 3.34 26.57 -13.90
N ARG A 213 3.27 25.95 -12.72
CA ARG A 213 4.26 25.00 -12.25
C ARG A 213 4.27 23.88 -13.27
N SER A 214 5.47 23.53 -13.72
CA SER A 214 5.65 22.33 -14.54
C SER A 214 4.95 21.15 -13.88
N PRO A 215 4.31 20.25 -14.66
CA PRO A 215 3.63 19.09 -14.11
C PRO A 215 4.59 18.30 -13.22
N LEU A 216 4.09 17.87 -12.06
CA LEU A 216 4.84 17.05 -11.11
C LEU A 216 5.18 15.70 -11.76
N ASP A 217 6.43 15.53 -12.19
CA ASP A 217 6.94 14.28 -12.76
C ASP A 217 7.18 13.25 -11.66
N LEU A 218 6.11 12.56 -11.23
CA LEU A 218 6.17 11.52 -10.20
C LEU A 218 6.36 10.12 -10.82
N PHE A 219 7.33 9.39 -10.29
CA PHE A 219 7.66 8.01 -10.66
C PHE A 219 7.50 7.08 -9.46
N THR A 220 6.81 5.96 -9.65
CA THR A 220 6.65 4.95 -8.61
C THR A 220 7.90 4.09 -8.49
N VAL A 221 8.49 4.01 -7.30
CA VAL A 221 9.59 3.09 -6.99
C VAL A 221 9.12 1.84 -6.26
N GLN A 222 7.94 1.93 -5.64
CA GLN A 222 7.26 0.82 -4.99
C GLN A 222 5.76 0.94 -5.17
N ARG A 223 5.04 -0.16 -4.98
CA ARG A 223 3.59 -0.19 -5.02
C ARG A 223 3.05 -0.73 -3.70
N LEU A 224 1.90 -0.21 -3.33
CA LEU A 224 1.00 -0.79 -2.34
C LEU A 224 -0.28 -1.19 -3.07
N ASP A 225 -0.95 -2.23 -2.59
CA ASP A 225 -2.27 -2.60 -3.10
C ASP A 225 -3.25 -1.43 -2.91
N LYS A 226 -4.30 -1.39 -3.74
CA LYS A 226 -5.33 -0.33 -3.71
C LYS A 226 -5.88 -0.11 -2.29
N GLU A 227 -6.18 -1.19 -1.58
CA GLU A 227 -6.80 -1.14 -0.25
C GLU A 227 -5.79 -1.01 0.92
N THR A 228 -4.48 -1.23 0.68
CA THR A 228 -3.44 -1.11 1.71
C THR A 228 -3.11 0.35 1.98
N SER A 229 -3.20 0.83 3.21
CA SER A 229 -2.82 2.21 3.58
C SER A 229 -1.33 2.31 3.96
N GLY A 230 -0.82 3.52 4.19
CA GLY A 230 0.50 3.76 4.77
C GLY A 230 1.51 4.42 3.83
N VAL A 231 2.78 4.34 4.21
CA VAL A 231 3.87 5.13 3.62
C VAL A 231 4.26 4.64 2.22
N VAL A 232 4.36 5.58 1.28
CA VAL A 232 4.80 5.38 -0.11
C VAL A 232 5.91 6.37 -0.45
N VAL A 233 6.94 5.89 -1.14
CA VAL A 233 8.00 6.73 -1.70
C VAL A 233 7.75 6.89 -3.20
N LEU A 234 7.82 8.13 -3.68
CA LEU A 234 7.77 8.52 -5.08
C LEU A 234 9.06 9.27 -5.42
N ALA A 235 9.58 9.03 -6.62
CA ALA A 235 10.69 9.81 -7.15
C ALA A 235 10.16 10.94 -8.05
N LYS A 236 10.84 12.08 -8.05
CA LYS A 236 10.49 13.28 -8.84
C LYS A 236 11.24 13.36 -10.17
N ASN A 237 12.14 12.41 -10.42
CA ASN A 237 12.85 12.27 -11.68
C ASN A 237 13.17 10.79 -11.96
N SER A 238 13.45 10.47 -13.23
CA SER A 238 13.66 9.10 -13.67
C SER A 238 14.97 8.48 -13.17
N PHE A 239 15.99 9.29 -12.86
CA PHE A 239 17.27 8.81 -12.35
C PHE A 239 17.11 8.29 -10.93
N SER A 240 16.57 9.10 -10.01
CA SER A 240 16.30 8.70 -8.63
C SER A 240 15.32 7.52 -8.57
N ALA A 241 14.34 7.48 -9.49
CA ALA A 241 13.43 6.35 -9.63
C ALA A 241 14.16 5.03 -9.95
N ARG A 242 15.03 5.04 -10.97
CA ARG A 242 15.84 3.86 -11.35
C ARG A 242 16.78 3.45 -10.23
N THR A 243 17.48 4.39 -9.61
CA THR A 243 18.41 4.13 -8.51
C THR A 243 17.72 3.41 -7.35
N LEU A 244 16.56 3.90 -6.90
CA LEU A 244 15.79 3.26 -5.83
C LEU A 244 15.21 1.90 -6.24
N ALA A 245 14.68 1.78 -7.46
CA ALA A 245 14.16 0.52 -7.97
C ALA A 245 15.26 -0.56 -8.05
N SER A 246 16.43 -0.22 -8.58
CA SER A 246 17.57 -1.13 -8.66
C SER A 246 18.07 -1.55 -7.27
N ARG A 247 18.07 -0.66 -6.28
CA ARG A 247 18.40 -1.02 -4.88
C ARG A 247 17.40 -2.03 -4.30
N LEU A 248 16.10 -1.80 -4.50
CA LEU A 248 15.04 -2.72 -4.07
C LEU A 248 15.13 -4.10 -4.74
N GLU A 249 15.41 -4.12 -6.05
CA GLU A 249 15.56 -5.36 -6.83
C GLU A 249 16.81 -6.14 -6.44
N ALA A 250 17.95 -5.46 -6.32
CA ALA A 250 19.21 -6.07 -5.90
C ALA A 250 19.10 -6.69 -4.50
N GLN A 251 18.44 -5.99 -3.57
CA GLN A 251 18.17 -6.51 -2.23
C GLN A 251 17.27 -7.75 -2.28
N THR A 252 16.15 -7.68 -3.02
CA THR A 252 15.22 -8.82 -3.16
C THR A 252 15.92 -10.04 -3.75
N LYS A 253 16.75 -9.84 -4.78
CA LYS A 253 17.55 -10.90 -5.41
C LYS A 253 18.55 -11.47 -4.41
N GLY A 254 19.33 -10.62 -3.75
CA GLY A 254 20.34 -11.03 -2.77
C GLY A 254 19.75 -11.83 -1.61
N CYS A 255 18.59 -11.41 -1.07
CA CYS A 255 17.88 -12.16 -0.03
C CYS A 255 17.34 -13.50 -0.56
N THR A 256 16.79 -13.52 -1.77
CA THR A 256 16.30 -14.76 -2.41
C THR A 256 17.44 -15.76 -2.58
N ASP A 257 18.56 -15.35 -3.17
CA ASP A 257 19.72 -16.22 -3.41
C ASP A 257 20.29 -16.77 -2.09
N ALA A 258 20.35 -15.93 -1.04
CA ALA A 258 20.85 -16.34 0.28
C ALA A 258 19.93 -17.34 0.99
N VAL A 259 18.60 -17.17 0.86
CA VAL A 259 17.63 -18.13 1.40
C VAL A 259 17.72 -19.44 0.63
N GLU A 260 17.75 -19.41 -0.69
CA GLU A 260 17.86 -20.63 -1.51
C GLU A 260 19.16 -21.39 -1.27
N SER A 261 20.31 -20.72 -1.10
CA SER A 261 21.58 -21.39 -0.78
C SER A 261 21.49 -22.15 0.54
N ARG A 262 21.02 -21.49 1.60
CA ARG A 262 20.87 -22.11 2.93
C ARG A 262 19.95 -23.33 2.89
N LEU A 263 18.87 -23.25 2.12
CA LEU A 263 17.91 -24.36 1.98
C LEU A 263 18.51 -25.54 1.20
N ARG A 264 19.39 -25.29 0.23
CA ARG A 264 20.14 -26.36 -0.46
C ARG A 264 21.13 -27.05 0.48
N GLU A 265 21.81 -26.28 1.34
CA GLU A 265 22.86 -26.77 2.24
C GLU A 265 22.31 -27.57 3.44
N ARG A 266 21.22 -27.11 4.06
CA ARG A 266 20.65 -27.72 5.29
C ARG A 266 19.53 -28.73 5.04
N GLY A 267 19.17 -28.96 3.77
CA GLY A 267 17.98 -29.70 3.38
C GLY A 267 16.70 -28.89 3.56
N HIS A 268 15.74 -29.10 2.66
CA HIS A 268 14.48 -28.34 2.56
C HIS A 268 13.51 -28.51 3.75
N ALA A 269 13.92 -29.21 4.81
CA ALA A 269 13.12 -29.52 5.99
C ALA A 269 13.27 -28.50 7.13
N VAL A 270 14.31 -27.65 7.12
CA VAL A 270 14.57 -26.69 8.20
C VAL A 270 13.76 -25.41 7.97
N ALA A 271 12.77 -25.16 8.85
CA ALA A 271 12.08 -23.88 8.90
C ALA A 271 13.09 -22.76 9.20
N LEU A 272 13.03 -21.64 8.47
CA LEU A 272 13.85 -20.48 8.81
C LEU A 272 13.44 -19.97 10.19
N SER A 273 14.36 -19.95 11.15
CA SER A 273 14.11 -19.34 12.46
C SER A 273 14.08 -17.82 12.37
N SER A 274 13.55 -17.15 13.40
CA SER A 274 13.66 -15.68 13.50
C SER A 274 15.12 -15.23 13.49
N ASP A 275 16.01 -15.96 14.17
CA ASP A 275 17.44 -15.63 14.20
C ASP A 275 18.07 -15.71 12.80
N THR A 276 17.68 -16.73 12.01
CA THR A 276 18.13 -16.85 10.63
C THR A 276 17.60 -15.70 9.77
N PHE A 277 16.37 -15.25 10.04
CA PHE A 277 15.82 -14.06 9.39
C PHE A 277 16.62 -12.80 9.74
N ASP A 278 16.97 -12.61 11.02
CA ASP A 278 17.78 -11.47 11.45
C ASP A 278 19.19 -11.52 10.84
N GLU A 279 19.80 -12.69 10.75
CA GLU A 279 21.08 -12.90 10.05
C GLU A 279 20.97 -12.51 8.57
N LEU A 280 19.90 -12.92 7.88
CA LEU A 280 19.63 -12.56 6.48
C LEU A 280 19.41 -11.05 6.28
N VAL A 281 18.76 -10.39 7.22
CA VAL A 281 18.58 -8.92 7.22
C VAL A 281 19.94 -8.22 7.41
N ARG A 282 20.76 -8.70 8.38
CA ARG A 282 22.08 -8.13 8.70
C ARG A 282 23.10 -8.33 7.58
N LEU A 283 23.26 -9.56 7.08
CA LEU A 283 24.25 -9.94 6.07
C LEU A 283 24.09 -9.22 4.73
N LYS A 284 22.89 -8.71 4.44
CA LYS A 284 22.61 -7.99 3.19
C LYS A 284 22.59 -6.48 3.35
N ALA A 285 22.92 -5.97 4.56
CA ALA A 285 22.94 -4.54 4.89
C ALA A 285 21.80 -3.82 4.18
N GLN A 286 20.56 -4.30 4.40
CA GLN A 286 19.41 -3.94 3.59
C GLN A 286 19.35 -2.42 3.44
N SER A 287 19.60 -1.94 2.22
CA SER A 287 19.50 -0.52 1.92
C SER A 287 18.07 -0.01 2.04
N VAL A 288 17.08 -0.92 2.09
CA VAL A 288 15.67 -0.61 2.30
C VAL A 288 15.01 -1.58 3.28
N HIS A 289 14.46 -1.08 4.38
CA HIS A 289 13.63 -1.86 5.30
C HIS A 289 12.16 -1.45 5.19
N LYS A 290 11.25 -2.42 5.19
CA LYS A 290 9.81 -2.19 5.14
C LYS A 290 9.13 -2.98 6.24
N THR A 291 8.36 -2.30 7.07
CA THR A 291 7.50 -2.95 8.06
C THR A 291 6.04 -2.58 7.82
N TYR A 292 5.16 -3.52 8.10
CA TYR A 292 3.72 -3.38 7.97
C TYR A 292 3.07 -3.75 9.29
N THR A 293 1.89 -3.19 9.55
CA THR A 293 1.00 -3.63 10.62
C THR A 293 -0.25 -4.21 9.98
N ALA A 294 -0.73 -5.32 10.51
CA ALA A 294 -1.99 -5.92 10.09
C ALA A 294 -2.83 -6.35 11.29
N VAL A 295 -4.15 -6.33 11.12
CA VAL A 295 -5.09 -6.99 12.05
C VAL A 295 -5.59 -8.25 11.38
N LEU A 296 -5.45 -9.38 12.05
CA LEU A 296 -5.81 -10.71 11.57
C LEU A 296 -7.06 -11.20 12.28
N ARG A 297 -7.83 -12.05 11.60
CA ARG A 297 -8.93 -12.83 12.20
C ARG A 297 -8.36 -14.00 13.00
N GLY A 298 -8.96 -14.26 14.16
CA GLY A 298 -8.52 -15.25 15.12
C GLY A 298 -7.59 -14.65 16.19
N ALA A 299 -7.45 -15.35 17.31
CA ALA A 299 -6.55 -14.97 18.40
C ALA A 299 -5.32 -15.89 18.39
N ALA A 300 -4.28 -15.45 17.68
CA ALA A 300 -2.99 -16.15 17.67
C ALA A 300 -2.33 -16.11 19.06
N PRO A 301 -1.43 -17.07 19.37
CA PRO A 301 -0.67 -17.03 20.62
C PRO A 301 0.14 -15.73 20.73
N GLU A 302 0.13 -15.11 21.91
CA GLU A 302 0.93 -13.90 22.17
C GLU A 302 2.44 -14.21 22.10
N ASP A 303 3.23 -13.19 21.77
CA ASP A 303 4.69 -13.26 21.59
C ASP A 303 5.19 -14.29 20.56
N HIS A 304 4.27 -14.87 19.79
CA HIS A 304 4.61 -15.82 18.74
C HIS A 304 5.14 -15.10 17.49
N THR A 305 6.13 -15.70 16.85
CA THR A 305 6.70 -15.23 15.58
C THR A 305 6.64 -16.33 14.53
N PHE A 306 5.92 -16.06 13.45
CA PHE A 306 5.88 -16.92 12.28
C PHE A 306 6.93 -16.46 11.27
N VAL A 307 7.68 -17.39 10.69
CA VAL A 307 8.55 -17.13 9.54
C VAL A 307 8.06 -18.00 8.39
N VAL A 308 7.44 -17.35 7.40
CA VAL A 308 6.75 -18.01 6.29
C VAL A 308 7.63 -17.97 5.04
N VAL A 309 7.87 -19.14 4.44
CA VAL A 309 8.69 -19.32 3.23
C VAL A 309 7.91 -20.16 2.22
N ASN A 310 7.38 -19.49 1.20
CA ASN A 310 6.57 -20.13 0.17
C ASN A 310 7.04 -19.75 -1.23
N TYR A 311 6.63 -20.55 -2.22
CA TYR A 311 6.66 -20.13 -3.62
C TYR A 311 5.31 -19.54 -3.99
N MET A 312 5.32 -18.40 -4.69
CA MET A 312 4.11 -17.65 -5.06
C MET A 312 4.12 -17.23 -6.53
N ASP A 313 2.98 -17.37 -7.20
CA ASP A 313 2.67 -16.70 -8.47
C ASP A 313 1.15 -16.52 -8.61
N CYS A 314 0.77 -15.93 -9.73
CA CYS A 314 -0.60 -15.79 -10.15
C CYS A 314 -1.27 -17.16 -10.32
N MET A 315 -2.51 -17.26 -9.83
CA MET A 315 -3.31 -18.49 -9.91
C MET A 315 -3.55 -18.93 -11.37
N ALA A 316 -3.62 -17.98 -12.31
CA ALA A 316 -3.71 -18.26 -13.75
C ALA A 316 -2.53 -19.09 -14.30
N LYS A 317 -1.37 -19.05 -13.64
CA LYS A 317 -0.16 -19.77 -14.06
C LYS A 317 0.08 -21.05 -13.27
N HIS A 318 -0.77 -21.36 -12.30
CA HIS A 318 -0.58 -22.54 -11.46
C HIS A 318 -0.93 -23.82 -12.23
N PRO A 319 -0.12 -24.89 -12.15
CA PRO A 319 -0.38 -26.12 -12.90
C PRO A 319 -1.75 -26.74 -12.63
N THR A 320 -2.17 -26.76 -11.35
CA THR A 320 -3.44 -27.36 -10.90
C THR A 320 -4.58 -26.34 -10.77
N HIS A 321 -4.34 -25.21 -10.09
CA HIS A 321 -5.37 -24.18 -9.86
C HIS A 321 -5.81 -23.43 -11.14
N SER A 322 -5.05 -23.46 -12.24
CA SER A 322 -5.43 -22.78 -13.49
C SER A 322 -6.71 -23.36 -14.13
N TRP A 323 -7.11 -24.57 -13.76
CA TRP A 323 -8.29 -25.27 -14.30
C TRP A 323 -9.51 -25.24 -13.37
N GLU A 324 -9.39 -24.66 -12.18
CA GLU A 324 -10.49 -24.67 -11.21
C GLU A 324 -11.71 -23.89 -11.69
N ALA A 325 -12.87 -24.54 -11.67
CA ALA A 325 -14.14 -23.99 -12.15
C ALA A 325 -14.65 -22.81 -11.31
N GLN A 326 -14.26 -22.74 -10.03
CA GLN A 326 -14.64 -21.65 -9.12
C GLN A 326 -13.89 -20.32 -9.38
N HIS A 327 -12.90 -20.33 -10.28
CA HIS A 327 -12.07 -19.18 -10.61
C HIS A 327 -11.95 -19.01 -12.13
N THR A 328 -13.02 -18.72 -12.86
CA THR A 328 -12.93 -18.60 -14.32
C THR A 328 -12.53 -17.21 -14.80
N GLN A 329 -12.88 -16.16 -14.06
CA GLN A 329 -12.76 -14.76 -14.50
C GLN A 329 -11.62 -14.03 -13.80
N LEU A 330 -11.36 -14.33 -12.53
CA LEU A 330 -10.48 -13.52 -11.68
C LEU A 330 -9.12 -14.19 -11.37
N LYS A 331 -8.74 -15.25 -12.09
CA LYS A 331 -7.45 -15.94 -11.92
C LYS A 331 -6.24 -15.02 -12.07
N LYS A 332 -6.31 -14.00 -12.93
CA LYS A 332 -5.23 -13.01 -13.13
C LYS A 332 -5.12 -11.99 -11.99
N LEU A 333 -6.16 -11.87 -11.18
CA LEU A 333 -6.19 -11.02 -9.97
C LEU A 333 -5.70 -11.80 -8.74
N LYS A 334 -5.89 -13.11 -8.73
CA LYS A 334 -5.60 -14.00 -7.61
C LYS A 334 -4.17 -14.53 -7.69
N MET A 335 -3.58 -14.67 -6.52
CA MET A 335 -2.27 -15.27 -6.28
C MET A 335 -2.51 -16.55 -5.47
N CYS A 336 -1.64 -17.54 -5.61
CA CYS A 336 -1.57 -18.70 -4.72
C CYS A 336 -0.16 -18.82 -4.15
N CYS A 337 -0.04 -19.61 -3.08
CA CYS A 337 1.24 -19.94 -2.49
C CYS A 337 1.29 -21.41 -2.12
N GLU A 338 2.43 -22.05 -2.36
CA GLU A 338 2.67 -23.42 -1.90
C GLU A 338 3.85 -23.43 -0.93
N PRO A 339 3.74 -24.18 0.18
CA PRO A 339 4.85 -24.39 1.08
C PRO A 339 5.93 -25.19 0.35
N MET A 340 7.18 -24.90 0.68
CA MET A 340 8.32 -25.58 0.05
C MET A 340 8.31 -27.10 0.22
N LYS A 341 7.70 -27.60 1.32
CA LYS A 341 7.62 -29.03 1.63
C LYS A 341 6.74 -29.82 0.64
N GLU A 342 5.73 -29.18 0.04
CA GLU A 342 4.78 -29.86 -0.85
C GLU A 342 5.31 -30.02 -2.28
N MET A 343 6.23 -29.17 -2.74
CA MET A 343 6.88 -29.34 -4.05
C MET A 343 7.79 -30.59 -4.14
N LEU A 344 8.07 -31.25 -3.02
CA LEU A 344 8.84 -32.50 -2.99
C LEU A 344 7.97 -33.75 -3.21
N PHE A 345 6.64 -33.64 -3.16
CA PHE A 345 5.72 -34.78 -3.27
C PHE A 345 4.82 -34.72 -4.52
N SER A 346 5.42 -34.87 -5.70
CA SER A 346 4.76 -35.50 -6.86
C SER A 346 5.36 -36.88 -7.16
N HIS A 347 5.74 -37.62 -6.11
CA HIS A 347 6.37 -38.95 -6.22
C HIS A 347 5.54 -40.08 -5.58
N ALA A 348 4.33 -39.83 -5.09
CA ALA A 348 3.51 -40.83 -4.39
C ALA A 348 2.17 -41.18 -5.09
N ALA A 349 2.10 -41.07 -6.42
CA ALA A 349 1.09 -41.74 -7.23
C ALA A 349 1.80 -42.72 -8.17
N ALA A 350 1.94 -43.97 -7.74
CA ALA A 350 2.71 -45.01 -8.41
C ALA A 350 2.10 -45.53 -9.74
N SER A 351 1.32 -44.73 -10.48
CA SER A 351 0.64 -45.19 -11.69
C SER A 351 0.52 -44.17 -12.83
N LEU A 352 1.16 -43.00 -12.74
CA LEU A 352 1.19 -42.05 -13.85
C LEU A 352 2.61 -41.91 -14.43
N PRO A 353 2.75 -41.83 -15.76
CA PRO A 353 4.06 -41.73 -16.41
C PRO A 353 4.79 -40.47 -15.93
N LYS A 354 6.07 -40.63 -15.57
CA LYS A 354 6.93 -39.51 -15.16
C LYS A 354 7.00 -38.48 -16.29
N PRO A 355 6.72 -37.19 -16.01
CA PRO A 355 6.88 -36.16 -17.03
C PRO A 355 8.36 -36.04 -17.46
N PRO A 356 8.65 -35.57 -18.68
CA PRO A 356 10.01 -35.38 -19.20
C PRO A 356 10.91 -34.57 -18.26
N LYS A 357 12.23 -34.86 -18.26
CA LYS A 357 13.24 -34.25 -17.38
C LYS A 357 13.33 -32.71 -17.44
N GLU A 358 12.77 -32.06 -18.46
CA GLU A 358 12.72 -30.59 -18.60
C GLU A 358 11.52 -29.94 -17.88
N GLN A 359 10.60 -30.73 -17.32
CA GLN A 359 9.34 -30.25 -16.72
C GLN A 359 9.33 -30.24 -15.19
N GLN A 360 10.51 -30.26 -14.57
CA GLN A 360 10.68 -30.03 -13.13
C GLN A 360 10.85 -28.53 -12.85
N MET A 361 9.97 -27.71 -13.42
CA MET A 361 9.99 -26.26 -13.23
C MET A 361 9.39 -25.94 -11.86
N ARG A 362 10.22 -25.44 -10.93
CA ARG A 362 9.73 -24.78 -9.71
C ARG A 362 8.69 -23.73 -10.10
N TRP A 363 7.45 -23.95 -9.70
CA TRP A 363 6.39 -22.98 -9.98
C TRP A 363 6.55 -21.75 -9.07
N GLY A 364 6.37 -20.57 -9.66
CA GLY A 364 6.39 -19.30 -8.95
C GLY A 364 7.75 -18.83 -8.43
N LYS A 365 7.70 -17.81 -7.57
CA LYS A 365 8.89 -17.13 -7.04
C LYS A 365 8.91 -17.20 -5.53
N LEU A 366 10.09 -17.33 -4.95
CA LEU A 366 10.27 -17.35 -3.50
C LEU A 366 9.71 -16.06 -2.86
N ALA A 367 8.97 -16.25 -1.78
CA ALA A 367 8.42 -15.24 -0.90
C ALA A 367 8.78 -15.59 0.55
N VAL A 368 9.31 -14.60 1.27
CA VAL A 368 9.78 -14.75 2.66
C VAL A 368 9.30 -13.59 3.50
N THR A 369 8.60 -13.92 4.59
CA THR A 369 7.95 -12.96 5.48
C THR A 369 8.12 -13.40 6.93
N ARG A 370 8.40 -12.44 7.82
CA ARG A 370 8.29 -12.63 9.27
C ARG A 370 7.05 -11.92 9.78
N ILE A 371 6.24 -12.59 10.58
CA ILE A 371 5.02 -12.10 11.20
C ILE A 371 5.19 -12.22 12.72
N ARG A 372 5.31 -11.09 13.41
CA ARG A 372 5.42 -11.02 14.87
C ARG A 372 4.07 -10.62 15.47
N VAL A 373 3.54 -11.42 16.39
CA VAL A 373 2.33 -11.08 17.14
C VAL A 373 2.65 -9.95 18.12
N LEU A 374 1.95 -8.82 18.00
CA LEU A 374 2.10 -7.67 18.90
C LEU A 374 1.14 -7.77 20.10
N ALA A 375 -0.10 -8.16 19.82
CA ALA A 375 -1.13 -8.39 20.82
C ALA A 375 -2.27 -9.22 20.22
N SER A 376 -2.91 -10.05 21.04
CA SER A 376 -4.14 -10.74 20.68
C SER A 376 -5.29 -10.26 21.59
N ASN A 377 -6.51 -10.31 21.07
CA ASN A 377 -7.72 -10.02 21.82
C ASN A 377 -8.71 -11.15 21.60
N ARG A 378 -8.81 -12.07 22.57
CA ARG A 378 -9.70 -13.24 22.50
C ARG A 378 -11.17 -12.85 22.49
N LYS A 379 -11.55 -11.75 23.16
CA LYS A 379 -12.93 -11.26 23.16
C LYS A 379 -13.32 -10.84 21.75
N LEU A 380 -12.50 -10.04 21.07
CA LEU A 380 -12.78 -9.62 19.69
C LEU A 380 -12.47 -10.72 18.65
N GLY A 381 -11.73 -11.77 19.02
CA GLY A 381 -11.24 -12.77 18.09
C GLY A 381 -10.25 -12.20 17.07
N LEU A 382 -9.39 -11.27 17.51
CA LEU A 382 -8.45 -10.54 16.64
C LEU A 382 -7.01 -10.62 17.13
N THR A 383 -6.07 -10.50 16.19
CA THR A 383 -4.64 -10.38 16.48
C THR A 383 -4.03 -9.22 15.71
N CYS A 384 -3.29 -8.35 16.39
CA CYS A 384 -2.47 -7.32 15.77
C CYS A 384 -1.05 -7.86 15.57
N VAL A 385 -0.53 -7.74 14.35
CA VAL A 385 0.81 -8.24 13.98
C VAL A 385 1.65 -7.16 13.33
N GLN A 386 2.97 -7.25 13.53
CA GLN A 386 3.96 -6.60 12.69
C GLN A 386 4.48 -7.58 11.66
N VAL A 387 4.65 -7.11 10.43
CA VAL A 387 5.12 -7.90 9.31
C VAL A 387 6.38 -7.29 8.71
N GLU A 388 7.40 -8.10 8.52
CA GLU A 388 8.67 -7.74 7.87
C GLU A 388 8.90 -8.60 6.64
N LEU A 389 9.40 -7.98 5.57
CA LEU A 389 9.53 -8.60 4.27
C LEU A 389 11.00 -8.67 3.84
N LEU A 390 11.45 -9.84 3.38
CA LEU A 390 12.70 -9.95 2.61
C LEU A 390 12.46 -9.87 1.09
N THR A 391 11.22 -10.01 0.67
CA THR A 391 10.77 -10.08 -0.73
C THR A 391 9.45 -9.33 -0.88
N GLY A 392 9.14 -8.83 -2.08
CA GLY A 392 7.93 -8.04 -2.34
C GLY A 392 7.07 -8.59 -3.47
N ARG A 393 6.46 -9.77 -3.28
CA ARG A 393 5.49 -10.34 -4.23
C ARG A 393 4.10 -9.70 -4.06
N SER A 394 3.30 -9.72 -5.13
CA SER A 394 1.90 -9.27 -5.08
C SER A 394 1.10 -10.07 -4.05
N HIS A 395 0.34 -9.37 -3.21
CA HIS A 395 -0.50 -9.96 -2.15
C HIS A 395 0.26 -10.84 -1.13
N GLN A 396 1.59 -10.75 -1.04
CA GLN A 396 2.42 -11.63 -0.22
C GLN A 396 1.99 -11.69 1.25
N ILE A 397 1.82 -10.52 1.89
CA ILE A 397 1.43 -10.45 3.29
C ILE A 397 0.07 -11.14 3.51
N ARG A 398 -0.90 -10.85 2.64
CA ARG A 398 -2.27 -11.33 2.74
C ARG A 398 -2.35 -12.86 2.68
N LEU A 399 -1.68 -13.46 1.69
CA LEU A 399 -1.60 -14.93 1.60
C LEU A 399 -0.80 -15.54 2.75
N HIS A 400 0.34 -14.96 3.13
CA HIS A 400 1.14 -15.53 4.22
C HIS A 400 0.40 -15.49 5.55
N CYS A 401 -0.36 -14.43 5.85
CA CYS A 401 -1.26 -14.38 7.00
C CYS A 401 -2.33 -15.48 6.94
N ALA A 402 -2.97 -15.68 5.79
CA ALA A 402 -3.90 -16.80 5.61
C ALA A 402 -3.21 -18.18 5.75
N ALA A 403 -1.96 -18.30 5.30
CA ALA A 403 -1.17 -19.54 5.33
C ALA A 403 -0.71 -19.92 6.73
N VAL A 404 -0.66 -18.98 7.66
CA VAL A 404 -0.43 -19.29 9.09
C VAL A 404 -1.76 -19.50 9.84
N GLY A 405 -2.90 -19.54 9.14
CA GLY A 405 -4.21 -19.77 9.71
C GLY A 405 -4.94 -18.52 10.21
N TYR A 406 -4.41 -17.31 9.96
CA TYR A 406 -4.94 -16.05 10.47
C TYR A 406 -5.05 -15.01 9.34
N PRO A 407 -6.09 -15.07 8.47
CA PRO A 407 -6.24 -14.15 7.35
C PRO A 407 -6.42 -12.71 7.82
N VAL A 408 -5.97 -11.74 7.01
CA VAL A 408 -6.13 -10.32 7.31
C VAL A 408 -7.62 -9.97 7.41
N LEU A 409 -8.02 -9.27 8.48
CA LEU A 409 -9.40 -8.85 8.70
C LEU A 409 -9.85 -7.94 7.55
N GLY A 410 -11.02 -8.23 6.97
CA GLY A 410 -11.57 -7.48 5.83
C GLY A 410 -10.97 -7.83 4.47
N ASP A 411 -10.12 -8.86 4.38
CA ASP A 411 -9.62 -9.36 3.09
C ASP A 411 -10.74 -10.01 2.27
N LYS A 412 -10.99 -9.44 1.09
CA LYS A 412 -12.06 -9.89 0.19
C LYS A 412 -11.64 -11.09 -0.68
N LEU A 413 -10.34 -11.26 -0.93
CA LEU A 413 -9.81 -12.27 -1.87
C LEU A 413 -9.36 -13.54 -1.17
N TYR A 414 -8.77 -13.43 0.02
CA TYR A 414 -8.06 -14.54 0.65
C TYR A 414 -8.70 -14.94 1.97
N THR A 415 -8.67 -16.25 2.23
CA THR A 415 -9.13 -16.86 3.47
C THR A 415 -8.26 -18.07 3.80
N THR A 416 -8.54 -18.74 4.91
CA THR A 416 -7.94 -20.02 5.26
C THR A 416 -9.01 -21.09 5.42
N THR A 417 -8.67 -22.33 5.04
CA THR A 417 -9.47 -23.53 5.31
C THR A 417 -9.08 -24.18 6.65
N THR A 418 -8.00 -23.72 7.28
CA THR A 418 -7.51 -24.23 8.56
C THR A 418 -7.35 -23.09 9.58
N PRO A 419 -8.45 -22.45 10.05
CA PRO A 419 -8.37 -21.36 11.02
C PRO A 419 -7.52 -21.73 12.25
N GLY A 420 -6.58 -20.86 12.60
CA GLY A 420 -5.66 -21.03 13.73
C GLY A 420 -4.53 -22.04 13.52
N ARG A 421 -4.45 -22.70 12.37
CA ARG A 421 -3.42 -23.68 12.03
C ARG A 421 -2.72 -23.32 10.72
N GLU A 422 -1.41 -23.55 10.68
CA GLU A 422 -0.62 -23.37 9.47
C GLU A 422 -1.13 -24.28 8.34
N GLY A 423 -1.01 -23.78 7.11
CA GLY A 423 -1.60 -24.36 5.91
C GLY A 423 -2.91 -23.67 5.51
N GLY A 424 -3.56 -24.25 4.50
CA GLY A 424 -4.95 -23.93 4.16
C GLY A 424 -5.22 -22.57 3.52
N ALA A 425 -4.19 -21.75 3.23
CA ALA A 425 -4.36 -20.49 2.49
C ALA A 425 -5.04 -20.74 1.14
N THR A 426 -6.11 -20.00 0.86
CA THR A 426 -6.84 -20.13 -0.40
C THR A 426 -7.47 -18.82 -0.82
N ALA A 427 -7.73 -18.68 -2.12
CA ALA A 427 -8.53 -17.61 -2.66
C ALA A 427 -10.03 -17.99 -2.60
N VAL A 428 -10.90 -17.04 -2.26
CA VAL A 428 -12.35 -17.28 -2.32
C VAL A 428 -12.82 -17.38 -3.77
N SER A 429 -13.97 -18.03 -4.01
CA SER A 429 -14.54 -18.15 -5.35
C SER A 429 -14.82 -16.80 -6.02
N ASP A 430 -14.93 -16.78 -7.36
CA ASP A 430 -15.25 -15.54 -8.09
C ASP A 430 -16.59 -14.96 -7.65
N ALA A 431 -17.60 -15.82 -7.42
CA ALA A 431 -18.91 -15.41 -6.93
C ALA A 431 -18.83 -14.70 -5.56
N VAL A 432 -18.11 -15.30 -4.60
CA VAL A 432 -17.95 -14.72 -3.26
C VAL A 432 -17.19 -13.40 -3.32
N TYR A 433 -16.11 -13.32 -4.11
CA TYR A 433 -15.38 -12.06 -4.27
C TYR A 433 -16.25 -10.97 -4.89
N LEU A 434 -16.98 -11.28 -5.96
CA LEU A 434 -17.85 -10.32 -6.64
C LEU A 434 -18.97 -9.84 -5.71
N GLU A 435 -19.57 -10.71 -4.90
CA GLU A 435 -20.55 -10.32 -3.89
C GLU A 435 -19.96 -9.33 -2.87
N ARG A 436 -18.74 -9.60 -2.39
CA ARG A 436 -18.01 -8.73 -1.44
C ARG A 436 -17.62 -7.37 -2.01
N VAL A 437 -17.48 -7.25 -3.33
CA VAL A 437 -17.08 -5.99 -3.99
C VAL A 437 -18.28 -5.22 -4.55
N ARG A 438 -19.40 -5.87 -4.84
CA ARG A 438 -20.61 -5.25 -5.42
C ARG A 438 -21.35 -4.29 -4.48
N ARG A 439 -21.08 -4.33 -3.17
CA ARG A 439 -21.71 -3.41 -2.20
C ARG A 439 -21.05 -2.03 -2.26
N GLU A 440 -21.20 -1.34 -3.39
CA GLU A 440 -20.66 0.02 -3.55
C GLU A 440 -21.40 1.04 -2.67
N ASP A 441 -22.68 0.79 -2.34
CA ASP A 441 -23.51 1.65 -1.49
C ASP A 441 -23.21 1.53 0.01
N ASP A 442 -22.87 0.32 0.49
CA ASP A 442 -22.33 0.10 1.84
C ASP A 442 -21.08 -0.79 1.79
N PRO A 443 -19.88 -0.20 1.76
CA PRO A 443 -18.64 -0.94 1.55
C PRO A 443 -18.23 -1.75 2.79
N PHE A 444 -18.96 -1.66 3.90
CA PHE A 444 -18.71 -2.42 5.13
C PHE A 444 -19.25 -3.84 5.01
N LEU A 445 -18.33 -4.81 5.00
CA LEU A 445 -18.68 -6.23 4.93
C LEU A 445 -18.86 -6.80 6.34
N PRO A 446 -19.97 -7.50 6.61
CA PRO A 446 -20.11 -8.22 7.87
C PRO A 446 -18.99 -9.25 7.99
N ILE A 447 -18.39 -9.29 9.16
CA ILE A 447 -17.40 -10.31 9.51
C ILE A 447 -18.16 -11.41 10.23
N GLU A 448 -18.29 -12.56 9.57
CA GLU A 448 -18.90 -13.74 10.17
C GLU A 448 -17.98 -14.33 11.24
N ASP A 449 -18.53 -15.00 12.25
CA ASP A 449 -17.73 -15.77 13.19
C ASP A 449 -17.37 -17.11 12.52
N ASP A 450 -16.08 -17.43 12.39
CA ASP A 450 -15.63 -18.73 11.84
C ASP A 450 -15.97 -19.92 12.78
N VAL A 451 -16.67 -19.67 13.90
CA VAL A 451 -16.94 -20.64 14.97
C VAL A 451 -18.37 -21.19 14.86
N SER A 452 -18.61 -22.02 13.85
CA SER A 452 -19.82 -22.87 13.77
C SER A 452 -19.54 -24.33 14.18
N GLY A 453 -18.60 -24.54 15.10
CA GLY A 453 -18.17 -25.88 15.50
C GLY A 453 -17.62 -25.97 16.92
N ALA A 454 -18.43 -25.64 17.93
CA ALA A 454 -18.42 -26.22 19.28
C ALA A 454 -19.24 -25.34 20.24
N GLY A 455 -20.52 -25.69 20.47
CA GLY A 455 -21.28 -25.57 21.73
C GLY A 455 -21.14 -24.34 22.66
N GLY A 456 -20.62 -23.21 22.23
CA GLY A 456 -20.45 -22.00 23.04
C GLY A 456 -21.17 -20.83 22.39
N THR A 457 -22.13 -20.25 23.11
CA THR A 457 -22.72 -18.95 22.77
C THR A 457 -21.63 -17.89 22.73
N SER A 458 -21.07 -17.62 21.55
CA SER A 458 -20.17 -16.49 21.33
C SER A 458 -20.97 -15.21 21.57
N ARG A 459 -20.60 -14.47 22.61
CA ARG A 459 -21.17 -13.16 22.99
C ARG A 459 -20.51 -12.02 22.20
N ASN A 460 -19.97 -12.29 21.02
CA ASN A 460 -19.32 -11.26 20.22
C ASN A 460 -20.37 -10.45 19.49
N GLY A 461 -20.37 -9.13 19.70
CA GLY A 461 -21.21 -8.22 18.91
C GLY A 461 -20.81 -8.29 17.44
N LYS A 462 -21.76 -8.08 16.53
CA LYS A 462 -21.44 -8.10 15.09
C LYS A 462 -20.41 -7.02 14.77
N MET A 463 -19.51 -7.34 13.85
CA MET A 463 -18.49 -6.43 13.35
C MET A 463 -18.58 -6.36 11.82
N TRP A 464 -18.28 -5.19 11.28
CA TRP A 464 -18.13 -4.99 9.85
C TRP A 464 -16.79 -4.35 9.54
N CYS A 465 -16.18 -4.77 8.42
CA CYS A 465 -14.92 -4.22 7.96
C CYS A 465 -15.03 -3.77 6.50
N ARG A 466 -14.55 -2.57 6.20
CA ARG A 466 -14.67 -1.96 4.87
C ARG A 466 -13.70 -2.56 3.84
N ARG A 467 -12.50 -2.91 4.31
CA ARG A 467 -11.38 -3.37 3.49
C ARG A 467 -10.36 -4.09 4.37
N HIS A 468 -9.32 -4.69 3.77
CA HIS A 468 -8.29 -5.34 4.58
C HIS A 468 -7.63 -4.36 5.56
N LEU A 469 -7.40 -4.78 6.80
CA LEU A 469 -6.65 -4.00 7.77
C LEU A 469 -5.15 -4.31 7.63
N LEU A 470 -4.55 -3.72 6.61
CA LEU A 470 -3.12 -3.81 6.31
C LEU A 470 -2.56 -2.41 6.04
N HIS A 471 -1.46 -2.07 6.71
CA HIS A 471 -0.86 -0.75 6.69
C HIS A 471 0.66 -0.83 6.52
N ALA A 472 1.23 -0.04 5.62
CA ALA A 472 2.67 0.14 5.46
C ALA A 472 3.20 1.14 6.51
N THR A 473 3.60 0.60 7.66
CA THR A 473 3.89 1.36 8.90
C THR A 473 5.22 2.08 8.86
N ARG A 474 6.28 1.45 8.33
CA ARG A 474 7.62 2.05 8.29
C ARG A 474 8.30 1.73 6.98
N ILE A 475 9.01 2.72 6.44
CA ILE A 475 10.03 2.50 5.42
C ILE A 475 11.32 3.22 5.83
N THR A 476 12.44 2.50 5.73
CA THR A 476 13.78 3.05 5.89
C THR A 476 14.54 2.84 4.60
N PHE A 477 15.21 3.86 4.06
CA PHE A 477 16.01 3.72 2.86
C PHE A 477 17.13 4.75 2.76
N ALA A 478 18.18 4.45 2.01
CA ALA A 478 19.22 5.43 1.68
C ALA A 478 18.73 6.41 0.61
N HIS A 479 18.89 7.72 0.86
CA HIS A 479 18.58 8.74 -0.14
C HIS A 479 19.37 8.48 -1.45
N PRO A 480 18.76 8.61 -2.65
CA PRO A 480 19.43 8.30 -3.92
C PRO A 480 20.56 9.27 -4.24
N ASP A 481 20.39 10.55 -3.90
CA ASP A 481 21.24 11.64 -4.40
C ASP A 481 22.07 12.35 -3.30
N ILE A 482 22.13 11.79 -2.08
CA ILE A 482 22.98 12.31 -0.99
C ILE A 482 24.19 11.39 -0.81
N SER A 483 25.39 11.98 -0.81
CA SER A 483 26.66 11.30 -0.53
C SER A 483 27.36 11.99 0.65
N PRO A 484 27.82 11.25 1.68
CA PRO A 484 27.69 9.80 1.85
C PRO A 484 26.23 9.37 2.03
N ALA A 485 25.93 8.11 1.69
CA ALA A 485 24.58 7.57 1.70
C ALA A 485 23.93 7.71 3.08
N ARG A 486 22.86 8.50 3.15
CA ARG A 486 22.13 8.77 4.39
C ARG A 486 20.86 7.95 4.45
N LEU A 487 20.70 7.16 5.52
CA LEU A 487 19.46 6.44 5.80
C LEU A 487 18.40 7.42 6.31
N MET A 488 17.20 7.30 5.76
CA MET A 488 16.01 8.05 6.13
C MET A 488 14.93 7.07 6.57
N THR A 489 14.21 7.36 7.64
CA THR A 489 13.12 6.54 8.13
C THR A 489 11.83 7.36 8.20
N PHE A 490 10.76 6.80 7.64
CA PHE A 490 9.43 7.40 7.66
C PHE A 490 8.44 6.41 8.23
N MET A 491 7.51 6.93 9.04
CA MET A 491 6.51 6.12 9.72
C MET A 491 5.12 6.75 9.58
N ALA A 492 4.10 5.89 9.52
CA ALA A 492 2.70 6.28 9.63
C ALA A 492 1.99 5.34 10.61
N SER A 493 1.15 5.89 11.48
CA SER A 493 0.38 5.09 12.42
C SER A 493 -0.81 4.43 11.71
N PRO A 494 -1.06 3.13 11.93
CA PRO A 494 -2.22 2.43 11.36
C PRO A 494 -3.54 2.79 12.06
N VAL A 495 -3.50 3.32 13.30
CA VAL A 495 -4.68 3.47 14.16
C VAL A 495 -5.80 4.29 13.51
N PRO A 496 -5.55 5.49 12.95
CA PRO A 496 -6.63 6.29 12.35
C PRO A 496 -7.26 5.61 11.13
N PHE A 497 -6.48 4.83 10.39
CA PHE A 497 -6.96 4.11 9.21
C PHE A 497 -7.82 2.91 9.61
N PHE A 498 -7.35 2.09 10.55
CA PHE A 498 -8.04 0.87 10.94
C PHE A 498 -9.33 1.16 11.72
N THR A 499 -9.31 2.15 12.62
CA THR A 499 -10.52 2.54 13.37
C THR A 499 -11.61 3.12 12.45
N ALA A 500 -11.24 3.80 11.37
CA ALA A 500 -12.21 4.32 10.38
C ALA A 500 -12.79 3.22 9.46
N ASP A 501 -12.12 2.08 9.33
CA ASP A 501 -12.50 0.98 8.44
C ASP A 501 -13.21 -0.19 9.15
N VAL A 502 -13.45 -0.07 10.46
CA VAL A 502 -14.19 -1.07 11.25
C VAL A 502 -15.40 -0.43 11.92
N ARG A 503 -16.52 -1.16 11.93
CA ARG A 503 -17.72 -0.83 12.70
C ARG A 503 -18.08 -2.00 13.60
N PHE A 504 -18.63 -1.68 14.77
CA PHE A 504 -19.16 -2.66 15.71
C PHE A 504 -20.63 -2.37 15.96
N GLU A 505 -21.40 -3.41 16.25
CA GLU A 505 -22.80 -3.30 16.69
C GLU A 505 -22.88 -2.63 18.07
N CYS A 506 -21.85 -2.83 18.88
CA CYS A 506 -21.74 -2.45 20.27
C CYS A 506 -20.65 -1.38 20.46
N GLU A 507 -20.94 -0.29 21.17
CA GLU A 507 -20.01 0.82 21.38
C GLU A 507 -18.83 0.41 22.29
N GLU A 508 -19.07 -0.49 23.23
CA GLU A 508 -18.05 -1.05 24.11
C GLU A 508 -16.99 -1.82 23.32
N ASP A 509 -17.38 -2.57 22.28
CA ASP A 509 -16.45 -3.30 21.43
C ASP A 509 -15.66 -2.37 20.49
N SER A 510 -16.29 -1.30 20.01
CA SER A 510 -15.60 -0.22 19.27
C SER A 510 -14.54 0.48 20.11
N SER A 511 -14.89 0.83 21.35
CA SER A 511 -13.96 1.42 22.32
C SER A 511 -12.84 0.45 22.67
N LEU A 512 -13.16 -0.82 22.91
CA LEU A 512 -12.20 -1.88 23.19
C LEU A 512 -11.22 -2.07 22.03
N PHE A 513 -11.70 -2.14 20.79
CA PHE A 513 -10.86 -2.27 19.60
C PHE A 513 -9.87 -1.12 19.48
N SER A 514 -10.35 0.12 19.63
CA SER A 514 -9.52 1.32 19.51
C SER A 514 -8.43 1.39 20.59
N GLN A 515 -8.79 1.10 21.85
CA GLN A 515 -7.84 1.06 22.96
C GLN A 515 -6.82 -0.08 22.80
N TRP A 516 -7.29 -1.28 22.46
CA TRP A 516 -6.45 -2.45 22.23
C TRP A 516 -5.45 -2.21 21.10
N LEU A 517 -5.93 -1.73 19.94
CA LEU A 517 -5.08 -1.46 18.79
C LEU A 517 -4.02 -0.41 19.10
N THR A 518 -4.41 0.69 19.76
CA THR A 518 -3.48 1.75 20.17
C THR A 518 -2.38 1.18 21.06
N ARG A 519 -2.74 0.42 22.11
CA ARG A 519 -1.74 -0.22 22.99
C ARG A 519 -0.84 -1.19 22.23
N ALA A 520 -1.40 -1.99 21.32
CA ALA A 520 -0.65 -2.98 20.55
C ALA A 520 0.43 -2.34 19.67
N VAL A 521 0.14 -1.20 19.04
CA VAL A 521 1.09 -0.52 18.14
C VAL A 521 1.99 0.50 18.83
N SER A 522 1.63 0.95 20.04
CA SER A 522 2.43 1.86 20.86
C SER A 522 3.47 1.16 21.73
N ARG A 523 3.39 -0.16 21.91
CA ARG A 523 4.45 -0.91 22.61
C ARG A 523 5.78 -0.65 21.92
N PRO A 524 6.78 -0.10 22.63
CA PRO A 524 8.13 -0.05 22.10
C PRO A 524 8.49 -1.47 21.65
N LEU A 525 9.06 -1.58 20.46
CA LEU A 525 9.82 -2.76 20.10
C LEU A 525 10.97 -2.84 21.10
N GLU A 526 10.74 -3.43 22.28
CA GLU A 526 11.84 -3.77 23.16
C GLU A 526 12.78 -4.61 22.31
N ARG A 527 13.96 -4.04 22.13
CA ARG A 527 15.06 -4.70 21.47
C ARG A 527 15.26 -6.01 22.21
N ALA A 528 15.25 -7.13 21.49
CA ALA A 528 15.98 -8.33 21.88
C ALA A 528 17.51 -8.05 21.83
N GLU A 529 17.96 -6.96 22.44
CA GLU A 529 19.34 -6.59 22.71
C GLU A 529 19.50 -6.56 24.24
N THR A 530 19.34 -7.71 24.88
CA THR A 530 19.82 -7.97 26.26
C THR A 530 19.60 -9.45 26.56
N SER A 531 20.34 -10.31 25.86
CA SER A 531 20.60 -11.69 26.29
C SER A 531 21.80 -12.22 25.54
N GLN A 532 22.99 -11.78 25.96
CA GLN A 532 24.17 -12.62 26.20
C GLN A 532 25.33 -11.69 26.62
N ASN A 533 25.54 -11.65 27.94
CA ASN A 533 26.87 -11.53 28.52
C ASN A 533 27.68 -12.77 28.18
#